data_AF-A0A519YQU2-F1
#
_entry.id   AF-A0A519YQU2-F1
#
_cell.length_a   1.000
_cell.length_b   1.000
_cell.length_c   1.000
_cell.angle_alpha   90.00
_cell.angle_beta   90.00
_cell.angle_gamma   90.00
#
_symmetry.space_group_name_H-M   'P 1'
#
loop_
_entity.id
_entity.type
_entity.pdbx_description
1 polymer ?
#
loop_
_entity_poly.entity_id
_entity_poly.type
_entity_poly.pdbx_seq_one_letter_code
_entity_poly.pdbx_strand_id
1 'polypeptide(L)'
;MCCSRNFTTIRVLSLMYFLCTKLVALRDRGWGELRVSQDLEDIVHLVDNRPALRAGLARADASVRAYVQRQVQELLAHPAFAEALAWTVPYGADTPIRLRSTSG
;
A
#
# COMPACT_ATOMS: atom_id res chain seq x y z
N MET A 1 -8.81 0.72 45.27
CA MET A 1 -8.41 -0.47 44.49
C MET A 1 -9.70 -1.05 43.90
N CYS A 2 -9.91 -1.16 42.59
CA CYS A 2 -9.09 -1.87 41.60
C CYS A 2 -9.37 -1.32 40.19
N CYS A 3 -8.34 -0.87 39.45
CA CYS A 3 -8.41 -0.78 37.99
C CYS A 3 -8.01 -2.16 37.44
N SER A 4 -8.96 -2.98 37.02
CA SER A 4 -8.65 -4.24 36.35
C SER A 4 -8.14 -3.93 34.94
N ARG A 5 -6.82 -3.89 34.78
CA ARG A 5 -6.16 -3.68 33.48
C ARG A 5 -6.03 -5.04 32.81
N ASN A 6 -6.97 -5.39 31.95
CA ASN A 6 -6.88 -6.59 31.13
C ASN A 6 -5.89 -6.36 30.00
N PHE A 7 -4.76 -7.09 30.01
CA PHE A 7 -3.79 -7.09 28.91
C PHE A 7 -4.14 -8.21 27.93
N THR A 8 -4.62 -7.84 26.73
CA THR A 8 -4.85 -8.79 25.63
C THR A 8 -3.70 -8.68 24.63
N THR A 9 -3.10 -9.81 24.28
CA THR A 9 -2.04 -9.84 23.24
C THR A 9 -2.68 -9.93 21.86
N ILE A 10 -2.38 -8.98 20.98
CA ILE A 10 -2.86 -8.97 19.59
C ILE A 10 -1.72 -9.42 18.68
N ARG A 11 -1.99 -10.42 17.83
CA ARG A 11 -1.06 -10.86 16.79
C ARG A 11 -1.37 -10.10 15.50
N VAL A 12 -0.36 -9.41 14.97
CA VAL A 12 -0.47 -8.66 13.71
C VAL A 12 0.43 -9.29 12.66
N LEU A 13 -0.03 -9.24 11.40
CA LEU A 13 0.78 -9.63 10.25
C LEU A 13 2.01 -8.73 10.15
N SER A 14 3.10 -9.27 9.60
CA SER A 14 4.21 -8.42 9.19
C SER A 14 3.74 -7.42 8.12
N LEU A 15 4.40 -6.26 8.06
CA LEU A 15 4.06 -5.23 7.07
C LEU A 15 4.05 -5.77 5.63
N MET A 16 5.00 -6.64 5.29
CA MET A 16 5.12 -7.21 3.94
C MET A 16 4.02 -8.23 3.65
N TYR A 17 3.66 -9.06 4.63
CA TYR A 17 2.56 -10.00 4.46
C TYR A 17 1.21 -9.27 4.40
N PHE A 18 1.03 -8.20 5.17
CA PHE A 18 -0.16 -7.36 5.08
C PHE A 18 -0.29 -6.68 3.71
N LEU A 19 0.79 -6.13 3.16
CA LEU A 19 0.77 -5.60 1.79
C LEU A 19 0.41 -6.69 0.76
N CYS A 20 0.99 -7.89 0.89
CA CYS A 20 0.70 -8.99 -0.02
C CYS A 20 -0.77 -9.40 0.02
N THR A 21 -1.38 -9.48 1.21
CA THR A 21 -2.80 -9.84 1.32
C THR A 21 -3.69 -8.78 0.68
N LYS A 22 -3.34 -7.50 0.80
CA LYS A 22 -4.06 -6.41 0.10
C LYS A 22 -3.91 -6.48 -1.41
N LEU A 23 -2.72 -6.81 -1.94
CA LEU A 23 -2.53 -7.00 -3.37
C LEU A 23 -3.33 -8.20 -3.91
N VAL A 24 -3.37 -9.32 -3.19
CA VAL A 24 -4.23 -10.48 -3.55
C VAL A 24 -5.69 -10.07 -3.58
N ALA A 25 -6.16 -9.40 -2.53
CA ALA A 25 -7.54 -8.96 -2.41
C ALA A 25 -7.95 -7.95 -3.49
N LEU A 26 -7.09 -6.97 -3.78
CA LEU A 26 -7.28 -6.04 -4.87
C LEU A 26 -7.46 -6.80 -6.19
N ARG A 27 -6.65 -7.83 -6.44
CA ARG A 27 -6.74 -8.60 -7.67
C ARG A 27 -8.02 -9.45 -7.77
N ASP A 28 -8.44 -10.03 -6.65
CA ASP A 28 -9.57 -10.95 -6.59
C ASP A 28 -10.93 -10.22 -6.70
N ARG A 29 -11.13 -9.15 -5.93
CA ARG A 29 -12.42 -8.45 -5.84
C ARG A 29 -12.39 -6.98 -6.25
N GLY A 30 -11.23 -6.33 -6.22
CA GLY A 30 -11.10 -4.89 -6.50
C GLY A 30 -10.74 -4.55 -7.95
N TRP A 31 -10.25 -5.52 -8.73
CA TRP A 31 -9.64 -5.28 -10.04
C TRP A 31 -10.62 -4.75 -11.08
N GLY A 32 -11.89 -5.17 -10.97
CA GLY A 32 -12.95 -4.73 -11.87
C GLY A 32 -13.34 -3.27 -11.69
N GLU A 33 -13.22 -2.72 -10.47
CA GLU A 33 -13.59 -1.33 -10.18
C GLU A 33 -12.66 -0.73 -9.12
N LEU A 34 -11.48 -0.29 -9.58
CA LEU A 34 -10.42 0.23 -8.72
C LEU A 34 -10.86 1.44 -7.88
N ARG A 35 -11.73 2.30 -8.43
CA ARG A 35 -12.13 3.57 -7.84
C ARG A 35 -12.80 3.42 -6.46
N VAL A 36 -13.48 2.30 -6.24
CA VAL A 36 -14.20 2.00 -4.99
C VAL A 36 -13.53 0.87 -4.20
N SER A 37 -12.33 0.44 -4.62
CA SER A 37 -11.64 -0.66 -3.99
C SER A 37 -10.97 -0.21 -2.69
N GLN A 38 -11.51 -0.68 -1.57
CA GLN A 38 -10.90 -0.52 -0.26
C GLN A 38 -9.46 -1.04 -0.22
N ASP A 39 -9.16 -2.10 -0.96
CA ASP A 39 -7.83 -2.69 -0.97
C ASP A 39 -6.81 -1.78 -1.70
N LEU A 40 -7.24 -1.06 -2.74
CA LEU A 40 -6.42 -0.02 -3.37
C LEU A 40 -6.17 1.13 -2.40
N GLU A 41 -7.21 1.58 -1.70
CA GLU A 41 -7.10 2.62 -0.68
C GLU A 41 -6.07 2.24 0.40
N ASP A 42 -6.17 1.03 0.94
CA ASP A 42 -5.22 0.55 1.95
C ASP A 42 -3.79 0.49 1.40
N ILE A 43 -3.60 0.07 0.15
CA ILE A 43 -2.27 0.03 -0.49
C ILE A 43 -1.69 1.44 -0.62
N VAL A 44 -2.46 2.40 -1.11
CA VAL A 44 -2.02 3.80 -1.26
C VAL A 44 -1.66 4.38 0.10
N HIS A 45 -2.51 4.20 1.11
CA HIS A 45 -2.25 4.67 2.47
C HIS A 45 -0.99 4.05 3.07
N LEU A 46 -0.75 2.75 2.88
CA LEU A 46 0.47 2.07 3.33
C LEU A 46 1.72 2.63 2.65
N VAL A 47 1.65 2.88 1.34
CA VAL A 47 2.78 3.41 0.56
C VAL A 47 3.11 4.83 0.99
N ASP A 48 2.10 5.67 1.18
CA ASP A 48 2.27 7.08 1.54
C ASP A 48 2.72 7.27 3.00
N ASN A 49 2.12 6.52 3.93
CA ASN A 49 2.27 6.77 5.37
C ASN A 49 3.28 5.84 6.06
N ARG A 50 3.92 4.90 5.35
CA ARG A 50 4.85 3.95 5.96
C ARG A 50 6.26 4.01 5.37
N PRO A 51 7.13 4.92 5.86
CA PRO A 51 8.53 5.01 5.40
C PRO A 51 9.32 3.70 5.50
N ALA A 52 8.99 2.86 6.49
CA ALA A 52 9.61 1.55 6.69
C ALA A 52 9.27 0.52 5.59
N LEU A 53 8.29 0.80 4.72
CA LEU A 53 7.86 -0.12 3.66
C LEU A 53 9.01 -0.42 2.70
N ARG A 54 9.76 0.60 2.27
CA ARG A 54 10.91 0.43 1.36
C ARG A 54 11.99 -0.46 1.97
N ALA A 55 12.38 -0.20 3.22
CA ALA A 55 13.39 -1.00 3.91
C ALA A 55 12.88 -2.42 4.20
N GLY A 56 11.61 -2.56 4.56
CA GLY A 56 10.95 -3.85 4.76
C GLY A 56 10.92 -4.69 3.50
N LEU A 57 10.60 -4.07 2.36
CA LEU A 57 10.57 -4.75 1.07
C LEU A 57 11.98 -5.20 0.66
N ALA A 58 13.01 -4.37 0.85
CA ALA A 58 14.39 -4.74 0.55
C ALA A 58 14.86 -5.98 1.36
N ARG A 59 14.39 -6.10 2.61
CA ARG A 59 14.73 -7.22 3.52
C ARG A 59 13.81 -8.42 3.40
N ALA A 60 12.69 -8.31 2.69
CA ALA A 60 11.74 -9.40 2.49
C ALA A 60 12.37 -10.53 1.66
N ASP A 61 11.81 -11.73 1.76
CA ASP A 61 12.24 -12.88 0.96
C ASP A 61 12.13 -12.60 -0.54
N ALA A 62 13.00 -13.23 -1.32
CA ALA A 62 13.07 -12.99 -2.77
C ALA A 62 11.74 -13.24 -3.48
N SER A 63 10.98 -14.26 -3.06
CA SER A 63 9.65 -14.57 -3.57
C SER A 63 8.63 -13.46 -3.29
N VAL A 64 8.65 -12.91 -2.07
CA VAL A 64 7.76 -11.80 -1.66
C VAL A 64 8.08 -10.54 -2.46
N ARG A 65 9.36 -10.21 -2.62
CA ARG A 65 9.78 -9.06 -3.45
C ARG A 65 9.32 -9.20 -4.90
N ALA A 66 9.55 -10.37 -5.50
CA ALA A 66 9.15 -10.65 -6.87
C ALA A 66 7.62 -10.58 -7.04
N TYR A 67 6.87 -11.11 -6.08
CA TYR A 67 5.42 -11.04 -6.08
C TYR A 67 4.92 -9.59 -6.03
N VAL A 68 5.38 -8.81 -5.04
CA VAL A 68 4.98 -7.40 -4.86
C VAL A 68 5.34 -6.59 -6.10
N GLN A 69 6.56 -6.77 -6.64
CA GLN A 69 6.99 -6.07 -7.85
C GLN A 69 6.05 -6.34 -9.02
N ARG A 70 5.74 -7.62 -9.29
CA ARG A 70 4.84 -8.00 -10.39
C ARG A 70 3.45 -7.38 -10.22
N GLN A 71 2.85 -7.51 -9.04
CA GLN A 71 1.50 -6.99 -8.81
C GLN A 71 1.43 -5.47 -8.91
N VAL A 72 2.45 -4.76 -8.39
CA VAL A 72 2.52 -3.31 -8.51
C VAL A 72 2.73 -2.89 -9.97
N GLN A 73 3.57 -3.58 -10.73
CA GLN A 73 3.75 -3.30 -12.16
C GLN A 73 2.44 -3.46 -12.95
N GLU A 74 1.68 -4.53 -12.70
CA GLU A 74 0.37 -4.74 -13.31
C GLU A 74 -0.63 -3.65 -12.92
N LEU A 75 -0.63 -3.24 -11.64
CA LEU A 75 -1.50 -2.17 -11.15
C LEU A 75 -1.18 -0.82 -11.81
N LEU A 76 0.10 -0.46 -11.91
CA LEU A 76 0.56 0.77 -12.57
C LEU A 76 0.22 0.79 -14.07
N ALA A 77 0.15 -0.38 -14.70
CA ALA A 77 -0.24 -0.53 -16.10
C ALA A 77 -1.76 -0.55 -16.32
N HIS A 78 -2.57 -0.60 -15.25
CA HIS A 78 -4.02 -0.63 -15.38
C HIS A 78 -4.56 0.73 -15.86
N PRO A 79 -5.40 0.78 -16.91
CA PRO A 79 -5.81 2.05 -17.53
C PRO A 79 -6.58 2.96 -16.56
N ALA A 80 -7.37 2.38 -15.65
CA ALA A 80 -8.10 3.12 -14.63
C ALA A 80 -7.25 3.53 -13.41
N PHE A 81 -5.96 3.14 -13.33
CA PHE A 81 -5.16 3.37 -12.14
C PHE A 81 -4.94 4.86 -11.86
N ALA A 82 -4.56 5.65 -12.86
CA ALA A 82 -4.30 7.08 -12.67
C ALA A 82 -5.55 7.82 -12.18
N GLU A 83 -6.71 7.48 -12.74
CA GLU A 83 -8.00 8.02 -12.30
C GLU A 83 -8.30 7.57 -10.87
N ALA A 84 -8.27 6.26 -10.58
CA ALA A 84 -8.57 5.73 -9.26
C ALA A 84 -7.65 6.32 -8.18
N LEU A 85 -6.36 6.46 -8.47
CA LEU A 85 -5.40 7.09 -7.56
C LEU A 85 -5.81 8.52 -7.19
N ALA A 86 -6.27 9.32 -8.15
CA ALA A 86 -6.72 10.69 -7.88
C ALA A 86 -7.92 10.75 -6.92
N TRP A 87 -8.77 9.72 -6.92
CA TRP A 87 -9.88 9.59 -5.98
C TRP A 87 -9.46 9.08 -4.60
N THR A 88 -8.38 8.32 -4.53
CA THR A 88 -7.88 7.69 -3.30
C THR A 88 -6.94 8.59 -2.50
N VAL A 89 -6.24 9.51 -3.15
CA VAL A 89 -5.28 10.40 -2.49
C VAL A 89 -6.04 11.41 -1.60
N PRO A 90 -5.74 11.49 -0.28
CA PRO A 90 -6.42 12.42 0.61
C PRO A 90 -6.19 13.88 0.21
N TYR A 91 -7.22 14.72 0.40
CA TYR A 91 -7.21 16.15 0.10
C TYR A 91 -6.02 16.83 0.83
N GLY A 92 -5.07 17.42 0.09
CA GLY A 92 -3.83 18.02 0.61
C GLY A 92 -2.53 17.33 0.16
N ALA A 93 -2.59 16.15 -0.46
CA ALA A 93 -1.44 15.49 -1.08
C ALA A 93 -1.17 15.92 -2.54
N ASP A 94 -1.95 16.88 -3.04
CA ASP A 94 -1.79 17.65 -4.28
C ASP A 94 -0.61 18.62 -4.27
N THR A 95 0.32 18.50 -3.31
CA THR A 95 1.63 19.11 -3.50
C THR A 95 2.29 18.38 -4.67
N PRO A 96 2.53 19.04 -5.82
CA PRO A 96 3.17 18.36 -6.94
C PRO A 96 4.51 17.84 -6.45
N ILE A 97 4.74 16.53 -6.62
CA ILE A 97 6.05 15.91 -6.45
C ILE A 97 6.99 16.68 -7.37
N ARG A 98 7.68 17.68 -6.81
CA ARG A 98 8.68 18.47 -7.51
C ARG A 98 9.88 17.56 -7.63
N LEU A 99 9.90 16.75 -8.68
CA LEU A 99 11.12 16.12 -9.16
C LEU A 99 12.11 17.27 -9.40
N ARG A 100 12.97 17.55 -8.41
CA ARG A 100 14.10 18.43 -8.61
C ARG A 100 14.96 17.73 -9.64
N SER A 101 14.90 18.21 -10.89
CA SER A 101 15.98 18.02 -11.82
C SER A 101 17.19 18.71 -11.21
N THR A 102 18.09 17.94 -10.60
CA THR A 102 19.46 18.38 -10.39
C THR A 102 20.12 18.40 -11.75
N SER A 103 20.26 19.59 -12.32
CA SER A 103 21.10 19.87 -13.48
C SER A 103 21.70 21.27 -13.29
N GLY A 104 23.02 21.33 -13.14
CA GLY A 104 23.81 22.57 -13.10
C GLY A 104 24.16 23.03 -11.69
#